data_AF-A0A9X3YHB6-F1
#
_entry.id   AF-A0A9X3YHB6-F1
#
_cell.length_a   1.000
_cell.length_b   1.000
_cell.length_c   1.000
_cell.angle_alpha   90.00
_cell.angle_beta   90.00
_cell.angle_gamma   90.00
#
_symmetry.space_group_name_H-M   'P 1'
#
loop_
_entity.id
_entity.type
_entity.pdbx_description
1 polymer ?
#
loop_
_entity_poly.entity_id
_entity_poly.type
_entity_poly.pdbx_seq_one_letter_code
_entity_poly.pdbx_strand_id
1 'polypeptide(L)'
;MTSNQHIAFLGNFEVEDDAFEMTAERFILRGDGISFQLKFYETDYGKSTATGTAQRNSLGGFNCDDLRLRYATDKSDIPAVVRFSKIDASDDQSALSVEGTWEQAGDTFRFSGLLKRFKS
;
A
#
# COMPACT_ATOMS: atom_id res chain seq x y z
N MET A 1 1.10 -11.55 29.40
CA MET A 1 0.76 -11.73 27.97
C MET A 1 0.45 -10.35 27.41
N THR A 2 1.45 -9.68 26.85
CA THR A 2 1.23 -8.39 26.17
C THR A 2 0.64 -8.70 24.80
N SER A 3 -0.64 -8.39 24.60
CA SER A 3 -1.21 -8.33 23.26
C SER A 3 -0.35 -7.37 22.44
N ASN A 4 0.38 -7.88 21.45
CA ASN A 4 1.03 -7.05 20.44
C ASN A 4 -0.07 -6.32 19.66
N GLN A 5 -0.44 -5.12 20.11
CA GLN A 5 -1.32 -4.25 19.35
C GLN A 5 -0.53 -3.76 18.13
N HIS A 6 -0.82 -4.36 16.99
CA HIS A 6 -0.33 -3.86 15.71
C HIS A 6 -1.03 -2.55 15.39
N ILE A 7 -0.25 -1.53 15.03
CA ILE A 7 -0.79 -0.22 14.65
C ILE A 7 -1.18 -0.28 13.18
N ALA A 8 -2.48 -0.18 12.91
CA ALA A 8 -3.04 -0.14 11.58
C ALA A 8 -3.36 1.30 11.19
N PHE A 9 -3.18 1.61 9.92
CA PHE A 9 -3.52 2.87 9.29
C PHE A 9 -4.41 2.61 8.07
N LEU A 10 -5.22 3.60 7.70
CA LEU A 10 -6.05 3.61 6.50
C LEU A 10 -6.07 5.00 5.88
N GLY A 11 -6.35 5.09 4.59
CA GLY A 11 -6.42 6.37 3.88
C GLY A 11 -6.28 6.21 2.37
N ASN A 12 -6.41 7.32 1.66
CA ASN A 12 -6.25 7.37 0.22
C ASN A 12 -4.80 7.73 -0.13
N PHE A 13 -4.36 7.24 -1.29
CA PHE A 13 -3.16 7.70 -1.96
C PHE A 13 -3.56 8.53 -3.18
N GLU A 14 -2.86 9.63 -3.37
CA GLU A 14 -2.80 10.35 -4.62
C GLU A 14 -1.82 9.62 -5.53
N VAL A 15 -2.27 9.25 -6.72
CA VAL A 15 -1.49 8.56 -7.75
C VAL A 15 -1.18 9.56 -8.85
N GLU A 16 0.04 9.53 -9.37
CA GLU A 16 0.50 10.40 -10.45
C GLU A 16 -0.49 10.41 -11.64
N ASP A 17 -0.74 11.62 -12.16
CA ASP A 17 -1.68 11.91 -13.26
C ASP A 17 -3.12 11.44 -13.04
N ASP A 18 -3.53 11.21 -11.79
CA ASP A 18 -4.84 10.64 -11.43
C ASP A 18 -5.14 9.34 -12.22
N ALA A 19 -4.09 8.57 -12.52
CA ALA A 19 -4.18 7.38 -13.38
C ALA A 19 -5.21 6.36 -12.87
N PHE A 20 -5.35 6.24 -11.55
CA PHE A 20 -6.37 5.45 -10.87
C PHE A 20 -6.51 5.88 -9.41
N GLU A 21 -7.64 5.55 -8.79
CA GLU A 21 -7.81 5.73 -7.35
C GLU A 21 -7.15 4.58 -6.60
N MET A 22 -6.41 4.89 -5.52
CA MET A 22 -5.81 3.89 -4.65
C MET A 22 -6.08 4.20 -3.18
N THR A 23 -6.54 3.19 -2.43
CA THR A 23 -6.88 3.30 -1.01
C THR A 23 -6.18 2.21 -0.21
N ALA A 24 -5.49 2.58 0.85
CA ALA A 24 -5.07 1.65 1.90
C ALA A 24 -6.25 1.35 2.83
N GLU A 25 -6.84 0.16 2.71
CA GLU A 25 -7.85 -0.31 3.66
C GLU A 25 -7.23 -0.79 4.97
N ARG A 26 -6.01 -1.32 4.86
CA ARG A 26 -5.23 -1.76 6.00
C ARG A 26 -3.77 -1.58 5.69
N PHE A 27 -3.07 -0.81 6.51
CA PHE A 27 -1.63 -0.60 6.41
C PHE A 27 -1.01 -0.76 7.79
N ILE A 28 -0.23 -1.81 8.00
CA ILE A 28 0.27 -2.19 9.33
C ILE A 28 1.78 -2.12 9.34
N LEU A 29 2.33 -1.24 10.16
CA LEU A 29 3.75 -1.22 10.45
C LEU A 29 4.12 -2.41 11.34
N ARG A 30 5.16 -3.15 10.94
CA ARG A 30 5.81 -4.21 11.71
C ARG A 30 7.28 -3.85 11.89
N GLY A 31 8.00 -4.55 12.78
CA GLY A 31 9.40 -4.22 13.09
C GLY A 31 10.32 -4.27 11.86
N ASP A 32 10.12 -5.25 10.98
CA ASP A 32 10.94 -5.53 9.79
C ASP A 32 10.21 -5.31 8.46
N GLY A 33 8.92 -4.95 8.50
CA GLY A 33 8.10 -4.89 7.28
C GLY A 33 6.78 -4.18 7.45
N ILE A 34 5.98 -4.24 6.39
CA ILE A 34 4.64 -3.65 6.32
C ILE A 34 3.70 -4.70 5.78
N SER A 35 2.61 -4.98 6.47
CA SER A 35 1.50 -5.71 5.84
C SER A 35 0.44 -4.74 5.37
N PHE A 36 -0.04 -4.91 4.15
CA PHE A 36 -1.00 -4.00 3.55
C PHE A 36 -2.11 -4.72 2.79
N GLN A 37 -3.24 -4.03 2.67
CA GLN A 37 -4.32 -4.30 1.75
C GLN A 37 -4.68 -2.99 1.05
N LEU A 38 -4.50 -2.97 -0.27
CA LEU A 38 -4.79 -1.85 -1.14
C LEU A 38 -6.03 -2.17 -1.98
N LYS A 39 -6.91 -1.18 -2.12
CA LYS A 39 -8.00 -1.16 -3.08
C LYS A 39 -7.66 -0.19 -4.20
N PHE A 40 -8.07 -0.56 -5.39
CA PHE A 40 -7.91 0.27 -6.58
C PHE A 40 -9.25 0.42 -7.27
N TYR A 41 -9.42 1.56 -7.93
CA TYR A 41 -10.51 1.78 -8.87
C TYR A 41 -9.95 2.40 -10.14
N GLU A 42 -10.10 1.66 -11.24
CA GLU A 42 -9.73 2.08 -12.59
C GLU A 42 -11.03 2.24 -13.39
N THR A 43 -11.19 3.34 -14.12
CA THR A 43 -12.43 3.63 -14.88
C THR A 43 -12.77 2.51 -15.86
N ASP A 44 -11.77 1.94 -16.54
CA ASP A 44 -11.97 0.96 -17.60
C ASP A 44 -12.06 -0.49 -17.09
N TYR A 45 -11.47 -0.79 -15.93
CA TYR A 45 -11.35 -2.15 -15.40
C TYR A 45 -12.14 -2.38 -14.10
N GLY A 46 -12.61 -1.31 -13.46
CA GLY A 46 -13.39 -1.35 -12.24
C GLY A 46 -12.54 -1.54 -10.98
N LYS A 47 -13.12 -2.21 -9.97
CA LYS A 47 -12.50 -2.37 -8.64
C LYS A 47 -11.56 -3.57 -8.61
N SER A 48 -10.39 -3.37 -8.02
CA SER A 48 -9.44 -4.44 -7.74
C SER A 48 -8.80 -4.31 -6.36
N THR A 49 -8.13 -5.38 -5.93
CA THR A 49 -7.47 -5.45 -4.63
C THR A 49 -6.08 -6.06 -4.76
N ALA A 50 -5.16 -5.60 -3.92
CA ALA A 50 -3.85 -6.22 -3.74
C ALA A 50 -3.54 -6.34 -2.25
N THR A 51 -3.04 -7.50 -1.83
CA THR A 51 -2.65 -7.75 -0.43
C THR A 51 -1.26 -8.33 -0.41
N GLY A 52 -0.40 -7.78 0.43
CA GLY A 52 1.00 -8.17 0.46
C GLY A 52 1.69 -7.84 1.76
N THR A 53 2.95 -8.27 1.85
CA THR A 53 3.87 -7.84 2.89
C THR A 53 5.14 -7.31 2.24
N ALA A 54 5.45 -6.04 2.47
CA ALA A 54 6.69 -5.43 2.02
C ALA A 54 7.78 -5.60 3.09
N GLN A 55 8.97 -5.97 2.66
CA GLN A 55 10.13 -6.17 3.52
C GLN A 55 11.08 -4.98 3.41
N ARG A 56 11.71 -4.60 4.52
CA ARG A 56 12.72 -3.53 4.51
C ARG A 56 13.91 -3.94 3.62
N ASN A 57 14.30 -3.07 2.70
CA ASN A 57 15.46 -3.26 1.84
C ASN A 57 16.72 -2.59 2.44
N SER A 58 17.88 -2.84 1.83
CA SER A 58 19.18 -2.31 2.30
C SER A 58 19.31 -0.78 2.18
N LEU A 59 18.42 -0.13 1.42
CA LEU A 59 18.38 1.32 1.22
C LEU A 59 17.40 2.03 2.17
N GLY A 60 16.79 1.28 3.10
CA GLY A 60 15.88 1.83 4.12
C GLY A 60 14.41 1.91 3.71
N GLY A 61 14.08 1.66 2.44
CA GLY A 61 12.70 1.54 1.95
C GLY A 61 12.12 0.14 2.15
N PHE A 62 10.90 -0.09 1.64
CA PHE A 62 10.23 -1.40 1.72
C PHE A 62 9.73 -1.86 0.36
N ASN A 63 9.92 -3.14 0.02
CA ASN A 63 9.54 -3.69 -1.28
C ASN A 63 8.66 -4.92 -1.13
N CYS A 64 7.68 -5.07 -2.03
CA CYS A 64 6.91 -6.30 -2.21
C CYS A 64 6.87 -6.64 -3.72
N ASP A 65 7.71 -7.59 -4.13
CA ASP A 65 7.95 -7.92 -5.55
C ASP A 65 7.06 -9.08 -6.06
N ASP A 66 6.35 -9.76 -5.18
CA ASP A 66 5.41 -10.85 -5.51
C ASP A 66 3.98 -10.44 -5.17
N LEU A 67 3.54 -9.32 -5.75
CA LEU A 67 2.18 -8.83 -5.57
C LEU A 67 1.34 -9.21 -6.77
N ARG A 68 0.07 -9.51 -6.50
CA ARG A 68 -0.92 -9.81 -7.52
C ARG A 68 -2.14 -8.92 -7.35
N LEU A 69 -2.48 -8.23 -8.43
CA LEU A 69 -3.71 -7.46 -8.51
C LEU A 69 -4.86 -8.37 -8.93
N ARG A 70 -5.96 -8.32 -8.18
CA ARG A 70 -7.17 -9.14 -8.44
C ARG A 70 -8.36 -8.24 -8.71
N TYR A 71 -8.89 -8.31 -9.92
CA TYR A 71 -10.11 -7.58 -10.30
C TYR A 71 -11.36 -8.31 -9.80
N ALA A 72 -12.44 -7.54 -9.57
CA ALA A 72 -13.71 -8.12 -9.15
C ALA A 72 -14.44 -8.87 -10.29
N THR A 73 -14.26 -8.40 -11.52
CA THR A 73 -14.97 -8.84 -12.73
C THR A 73 -14.18 -9.89 -13.53
N ASP A 74 -12.87 -9.92 -13.37
CA ASP A 74 -11.97 -10.85 -14.04
C ASP A 74 -11.02 -11.51 -13.03
N LYS A 75 -10.78 -12.81 -13.19
CA LYS A 75 -9.85 -13.59 -12.33
C LYS A 75 -8.40 -13.47 -12.80
N SER A 76 -8.11 -12.51 -13.66
CA SER A 76 -6.74 -12.23 -14.10
C SER A 76 -5.88 -11.86 -12.90
N ASP A 77 -4.75 -12.56 -12.78
CA ASP A 77 -3.80 -12.45 -11.69
C ASP A 77 -2.60 -11.63 -12.19
N ILE A 78 -2.77 -10.31 -12.26
CA ILE A 78 -1.78 -9.43 -12.89
C ILE A 78 -0.60 -9.25 -11.94
N PRO A 79 0.64 -9.58 -12.36
CA PRO A 79 1.83 -9.27 -11.58
C PRO A 79 1.95 -7.77 -11.36
N ALA A 80 2.21 -7.38 -10.12
CA ALA A 80 2.49 -6.02 -9.75
C ALA A 80 3.64 -5.99 -8.75
N VAL A 81 4.25 -4.81 -8.63
CA VAL A 81 5.28 -4.56 -7.62
C VAL A 81 4.95 -3.25 -6.91
N VAL A 82 5.12 -3.23 -5.59
CA VAL A 82 5.00 -1.99 -4.81
C VAL A 82 6.28 -1.72 -4.02
N ARG A 83 6.72 -0.47 -4.06
CA ARG A 83 7.88 0.03 -3.31
C ARG A 83 7.45 1.23 -2.49
N PHE A 84 7.67 1.17 -1.19
CA PHE A 84 7.50 2.30 -0.29
C PHE A 84 8.87 2.93 -0.06
N SER A 85 9.10 4.08 -0.68
CA SER A 85 10.39 4.79 -0.62
C SER A 85 10.54 5.58 0.69
N LYS A 86 9.44 6.05 1.27
CA LYS A 86 9.43 6.85 2.50
C LYS A 86 8.20 6.56 3.32
N ILE A 87 8.41 6.40 4.63
CA ILE A 87 7.37 6.12 5.61
C ILE A 87 7.72 6.85 6.90
N ASP A 88 6.93 7.87 7.22
CA ASP A 88 7.14 8.72 8.39
C ASP A 88 5.87 8.73 9.25
N ALA A 89 5.95 8.12 10.44
CA ALA A 89 4.89 8.18 11.43
C ALA A 89 4.98 9.50 12.20
N SER A 90 3.83 10.10 12.54
CA SER A 90 3.79 11.22 13.48
C SER A 90 4.30 10.78 14.86
N ASP A 91 4.74 11.74 15.69
CA ASP A 91 5.28 11.46 17.03
C ASP A 91 4.31 10.66 17.92
N ASP A 92 3.01 10.95 17.80
CA ASP A 92 1.92 10.27 18.51
C ASP A 92 1.38 9.03 17.78
N GLN A 93 1.95 8.72 16.62
CA GLN A 93 1.58 7.62 15.73
C GLN A 93 0.09 7.67 15.31
N SER A 94 -0.53 8.85 15.33
CA SER A 94 -1.90 9.06 14.85
C SER A 94 -2.00 9.14 13.32
N ALA A 95 -0.89 9.49 12.65
CA ALA A 95 -0.81 9.60 11.20
C ALA A 95 0.48 8.96 10.66
N LEU A 96 0.44 8.59 9.38
CA LEU A 96 1.54 7.99 8.65
C LEU A 96 1.62 8.59 7.25
N SER A 97 2.68 9.32 6.98
CA SER A 97 3.01 9.77 5.62
C SER A 97 3.69 8.63 4.87
N VAL A 98 3.24 8.35 3.66
CA VAL A 98 3.78 7.27 2.81
C VAL A 98 3.99 7.82 1.41
N GLU A 99 5.14 7.50 0.82
CA GLU A 99 5.47 7.73 -0.59
C GLU A 99 5.98 6.43 -1.20
N GLY A 100 5.71 6.22 -2.49
CA GLY A 100 6.11 4.99 -3.16
C GLY A 100 5.87 4.96 -4.66
N THR A 101 6.13 3.78 -5.23
CA THR A 101 5.83 3.46 -6.64
C THR A 101 5.03 2.17 -6.74
N TRP A 102 4.09 2.18 -7.68
CA TRP A 102 3.33 1.02 -8.15
C TRP A 102 3.79 0.68 -9.55
N GLU A 103 4.19 -0.57 -9.80
CA GLU A 103 4.61 -1.05 -11.11
C GLU A 103 3.65 -2.14 -11.57
N GLN A 104 3.07 -2.00 -12.76
CA GLN A 104 2.13 -2.96 -13.33
C GLN A 104 2.19 -2.90 -14.85
N ALA A 105 2.20 -4.06 -15.50
CA ALA A 105 2.17 -4.19 -16.96
C ALA A 105 3.28 -3.41 -17.73
N GLY A 106 4.38 -3.05 -17.06
CA GLY A 106 5.48 -2.28 -17.64
C GLY A 106 5.41 -0.77 -17.34
N ASP A 107 4.29 -0.30 -16.79
CA ASP A 107 4.13 1.08 -16.35
C ASP A 107 4.53 1.25 -14.88
N THR A 108 4.92 2.47 -14.52
CA THR A 108 5.28 2.84 -13.15
C THR A 108 4.55 4.12 -12.77
N PHE A 109 3.84 4.08 -11.64
CA PHE A 109 3.06 5.19 -11.12
C PHE A 109 3.59 5.58 -9.75
N ARG A 110 3.96 6.84 -9.56
CA ARG A 110 4.26 7.34 -8.21
C ARG A 110 2.99 7.54 -7.43
N PHE A 111 3.07 7.37 -6.12
CA PHE A 111 1.97 7.69 -5.23
C PHE A 111 2.47 8.28 -3.91
N SER A 112 1.59 9.05 -3.27
CA SER A 112 1.80 9.52 -1.91
C SER A 112 0.48 9.64 -1.14
N GLY A 113 0.54 9.60 0.18
CA GLY A 113 -0.66 9.80 0.97
C GLY A 113 -0.41 9.89 2.47
N LEU A 114 -1.35 10.53 3.15
CA LEU A 114 -1.38 10.66 4.60
C LEU A 114 -2.43 9.72 5.18
N LEU A 115 -1.98 8.59 5.72
CA LEU A 115 -2.84 7.59 6.34
C LEU A 115 -3.11 7.97 7.79
N LYS A 116 -4.31 7.64 8.28
CA LYS A 116 -4.73 7.86 9.67
C LYS A 116 -4.79 6.54 10.42
N ARG A 117 -4.38 6.56 11.68
CA ARG A 117 -4.43 5.39 12.54
C ARG A 117 -5.87 4.92 12.71
N PHE A 118 -6.08 3.64 12.50
CA PHE A 118 -7.31 2.94 12.78
C PHE A 118 -7.17 2.18 14.10
N LYS A 119 -8.04 2.48 15.06
CA LYS A 119 -8.20 1.66 16.28
C LYS A 119 -9.28 0.61 15.98
N SER A 120 -8.90 -0.67 15.90
CA SER A 120 -9.87 -1.78 15.96
C SER A 120 -10.25 -2.08 17.40
#